data_AF-A0A4Q3S2U1-F1
#
_entry.id   AF-A0A4Q3S2U1-F1
#
_cell.length_a   1.000
_cell.length_b   1.000
_cell.length_c   1.000
_cell.angle_alpha   90.00
_cell.angle_beta   90.00
_cell.angle_gamma   90.00
#
_symmetry.space_group_name_H-M   'P 1'
#
loop_
_entity.id
_entity.type
_entity.pdbx_description
1 polymer ?
#
loop_
_entity_poly.entity_id
_entity_poly.type
_entity_poly.pdbx_seq_one_letter_code
_entity_poly.pdbx_strand_id
1 'polypeptide(L)'
;MNILDKIIEHKRGEIAQSKKHVSIATLESTVSFGRPVISISKSLSQPGSTGIIAEFKRRSPSKGVINANADVVDVTSAYAFNGAAALSVLTDSHFFGGSKEDLEAARVNNIAILRKDFIVDEYQLVEAKSMGADVILLIAACLTPAEV
;
A
#
# COMPACT_ATOMS: atom_id res chain seq x y z
N MET A 1 -4.43 5.33 25.23
CA MET A 1 -4.51 4.65 23.94
C MET A 1 -5.02 5.63 22.90
N ASN A 2 -4.14 6.08 22.01
CA ASN A 2 -4.47 7.01 20.93
C ASN A 2 -5.07 6.24 19.72
N ILE A 3 -5.40 6.94 18.63
CA ILE A 3 -5.96 6.29 17.42
C ILE A 3 -4.95 5.36 16.75
N LEU A 4 -3.66 5.69 16.78
CA LEU A 4 -2.60 4.85 16.21
C LEU A 4 -2.50 3.52 16.96
N ASP A 5 -2.52 3.53 18.29
CA ASP A 5 -2.48 2.33 19.12
C ASP A 5 -3.62 1.36 18.74
N LYS A 6 -4.84 1.90 18.54
CA LYS A 6 -6.02 1.12 18.11
C LYS A 6 -5.83 0.51 16.72
N ILE A 7 -5.25 1.27 15.78
CA ILE A 7 -4.97 0.77 14.44
C ILE A 7 -3.97 -0.38 14.49
N ILE A 8 -2.89 -0.23 15.26
CA ILE A 8 -1.85 -1.24 15.37
C ILE A 8 -2.35 -2.51 16.07
N GLU A 9 -3.13 -2.37 17.14
CA GLU A 9 -3.77 -3.50 17.82
C GLU A 9 -4.66 -4.29 16.86
N HIS A 10 -5.52 -3.60 16.10
CA HIS A 10 -6.35 -4.22 15.08
C HIS A 10 -5.52 -4.92 14.00
N LYS A 11 -4.49 -4.25 13.49
CA LYS A 11 -3.60 -4.76 12.45
C LYS A 11 -2.89 -6.05 12.87
N ARG A 12 -2.42 -6.15 14.12
CA ARG A 12 -1.81 -7.39 14.64
C ARG A 12 -2.80 -8.55 14.64
N GLY A 13 -4.07 -8.30 14.96
CA GLY A 13 -5.16 -9.28 14.84
C GLY A 13 -5.39 -9.72 13.39
N GLU A 14 -5.45 -8.78 12.45
CA GLU A 14 -5.61 -9.08 11.01
C GLU A 14 -4.47 -9.92 10.45
N ILE A 15 -3.23 -9.61 10.82
CA ILE A 15 -2.04 -10.36 10.40
C ILE A 15 -2.07 -11.77 10.96
N ALA A 16 -2.38 -11.94 12.25
CA ALA A 16 -2.49 -13.25 12.87
C ALA A 16 -3.56 -14.13 12.21
N GLN A 17 -4.67 -13.54 11.75
CA GLN A 17 -5.66 -14.26 10.95
C GLN A 17 -5.15 -14.56 9.54
N SER A 18 -4.54 -13.60 8.86
CA SER A 18 -4.01 -13.79 7.50
C SER A 18 -2.99 -14.92 7.44
N LYS A 19 -2.05 -14.98 8.39
CA LYS A 19 -1.05 -16.06 8.52
C LYS A 19 -1.64 -17.46 8.66
N LYS A 20 -2.87 -17.60 9.20
CA LYS A 20 -3.56 -18.89 9.33
C LYS A 20 -4.19 -19.37 8.02
N HIS A 21 -4.55 -18.44 7.14
CA HIS A 21 -5.30 -18.73 5.92
C HIS A 21 -4.41 -18.73 4.67
N VAL A 22 -3.37 -17.91 4.65
CA VAL A 22 -2.49 -17.74 3.49
C VAL A 22 -1.04 -17.89 3.94
N SER A 23 -0.35 -18.88 3.37
CA SER A 23 1.05 -19.14 3.68
C SER A 23 1.97 -18.21 2.89
N ILE A 24 3.20 -18.02 3.36
CA ILE A 24 4.25 -17.29 2.62
C ILE A 24 4.45 -17.90 1.23
N ALA A 25 4.54 -19.23 1.12
CA ALA A 25 4.70 -19.92 -0.16
C ALA A 25 3.55 -19.63 -1.14
N THR A 26 2.31 -19.48 -0.63
CA THR A 26 1.16 -19.07 -1.44
C THR A 26 1.35 -17.65 -1.97
N LEU A 27 1.81 -16.71 -1.14
CA LEU A 27 2.08 -15.32 -1.55
C LEU A 27 3.22 -15.25 -2.59
N GLU A 28 4.27 -16.05 -2.42
CA GLU A 28 5.40 -16.11 -3.35
C GLU A 28 5.01 -16.70 -4.71
N SER A 29 3.96 -17.53 -4.75
CA SER A 29 3.45 -18.14 -5.98
C SER A 29 2.58 -17.21 -6.85
N THR A 30 2.24 -16.00 -6.36
CA THR A 30 1.40 -15.08 -7.15
C THR A 30 2.17 -14.52 -8.34
N VAL A 31 1.47 -14.27 -9.44
CA VAL A 31 2.07 -13.72 -10.67
C VAL A 31 2.80 -12.40 -10.39
N SER A 32 2.21 -11.54 -9.56
CA SER A 32 2.78 -10.24 -9.20
C SER A 32 4.07 -10.34 -8.38
N PHE A 33 4.29 -11.44 -7.66
CA PHE A 33 5.50 -11.63 -6.85
C PHE A 33 6.76 -11.70 -7.71
N GLY A 34 6.67 -12.33 -8.89
CA GLY A 34 7.78 -12.42 -9.85
C GLY A 34 8.06 -11.12 -10.62
N ARG A 35 7.19 -10.11 -10.50
CA ARG A 35 7.33 -8.85 -11.26
C ARG A 35 8.57 -8.07 -10.79
N PRO A 36 9.38 -7.51 -11.71
CA PRO A 36 10.42 -6.55 -11.36
C PRO A 36 9.84 -5.35 -10.62
N VAL A 37 10.50 -4.92 -9.54
CA VAL A 37 10.09 -3.70 -8.82
C VAL A 37 10.52 -2.46 -9.60
N ILE A 38 9.65 -1.45 -9.61
CA ILE A 38 9.96 -0.13 -10.15
C ILE A 38 10.52 0.73 -9.02
N SER A 39 11.75 1.20 -9.19
CA SER A 39 12.43 2.00 -8.16
C SER A 39 11.78 3.37 -7.99
N ILE A 40 11.07 3.56 -6.88
CA ILE A 40 10.46 4.86 -6.55
C ILE A 40 11.51 5.97 -6.40
N SER A 41 12.69 5.65 -5.87
CA SER A 41 13.76 6.64 -5.70
C SER A 41 14.21 7.18 -7.05
N LYS A 42 14.37 6.32 -8.05
CA LYS A 42 14.65 6.74 -9.44
C LYS A 42 13.48 7.54 -10.03
N SER A 43 12.23 7.08 -9.85
CA SER A 43 11.04 7.80 -10.35
C SER A 43 10.91 9.21 -9.78
N LEU A 44 11.29 9.40 -8.51
CA LEU A 44 11.26 10.70 -7.83
C LEU A 44 12.43 11.61 -8.23
N SER A 45 13.62 11.06 -8.45
CA SER A 45 14.84 11.86 -8.67
C SER A 45 15.18 12.13 -10.13
N GLN A 46 14.50 11.48 -11.09
CA GLN A 46 14.80 11.65 -12.51
C GLN A 46 14.50 13.08 -13.02
N PRO A 47 15.30 13.61 -13.97
CA PRO A 47 15.03 14.91 -14.58
C PRO A 47 13.61 15.00 -15.16
N GLY A 48 12.90 16.09 -14.87
CA GLY A 48 11.52 16.28 -15.31
C GLY A 48 10.47 15.56 -14.46
N SER A 49 10.85 14.85 -13.39
CA SER A 49 9.90 14.30 -12.44
C SER A 49 9.15 15.42 -11.71
N THR A 50 7.85 15.22 -11.48
CA THR A 50 7.05 16.10 -10.62
C THR A 50 7.42 15.95 -9.15
N GLY A 51 8.06 14.84 -8.76
CA GLY A 51 8.30 14.47 -7.36
C GLY A 51 7.04 14.11 -6.58
N ILE A 52 5.87 14.02 -7.24
CA ILE A 52 4.57 13.80 -6.59
C ILE A 52 4.30 12.30 -6.47
N ILE A 53 4.02 11.84 -5.25
CA ILE A 53 3.38 10.54 -4.99
C ILE A 53 1.88 10.79 -4.80
N ALA A 54 1.07 10.39 -5.77
CA ALA A 54 -0.37 10.62 -5.74
C ALA A 54 -1.10 9.50 -4.99
N GLU A 55 -1.94 9.85 -4.02
CA GLU A 55 -2.59 8.89 -3.13
C GLU A 55 -4.04 8.61 -3.53
N PHE A 56 -4.37 7.34 -3.72
CA PHE A 56 -5.75 6.86 -3.78
C PHE A 56 -6.27 6.54 -2.37
N LYS A 57 -7.32 7.24 -1.92
CA LYS A 57 -7.89 7.10 -0.57
C LYS A 57 -9.39 7.39 -0.55
N ARG A 58 -10.20 6.42 -0.13
CA ARG A 58 -11.66 6.56 -0.05
C ARG A 58 -12.16 7.20 1.24
N ARG A 59 -11.52 6.93 2.38
CA ARG A 59 -11.88 7.51 3.68
C ARG A 59 -10.66 7.73 4.56
N SER A 60 -10.83 8.47 5.66
CA SER A 60 -9.85 8.58 6.72
C SER A 60 -10.53 8.80 8.08
N PRO A 61 -9.92 8.38 9.20
CA PRO A 61 -10.49 8.59 10.53
C PRO A 61 -10.79 10.06 10.86
N SER A 62 -10.01 11.00 10.33
CA SER A 62 -10.15 12.43 10.63
C SER A 62 -11.17 13.17 9.76
N LYS A 63 -11.38 12.74 8.51
CA LYS A 63 -12.29 13.40 7.56
C LYS A 63 -13.53 12.58 7.20
N GLY A 64 -13.64 11.34 7.67
CA GLY A 64 -14.70 10.42 7.24
C GLY A 64 -14.51 10.00 5.78
N VAL A 65 -15.62 9.82 5.06
CA VAL A 65 -15.63 9.47 3.64
C VAL A 65 -15.17 10.66 2.79
N ILE A 66 -14.18 10.43 1.92
CA ILE A 66 -13.67 11.39 0.95
C ILE A 66 -14.38 11.16 -0.39
N ASN A 67 -14.32 9.93 -0.90
CA ASN A 67 -15.07 9.49 -2.07
C ASN A 67 -15.25 7.97 -2.02
N ALA A 68 -16.43 7.50 -1.60
CA ALA A 68 -16.71 6.08 -1.46
C ALA A 68 -16.84 5.34 -2.81
N ASN A 69 -17.21 6.07 -3.86
CA ASN A 69 -17.49 5.51 -5.18
C ASN A 69 -16.31 5.69 -6.15
N ALA A 70 -15.16 6.14 -5.65
CA ALA A 70 -13.96 6.28 -6.48
C ALA A 70 -13.51 4.91 -6.99
N ASP A 71 -13.45 4.77 -8.31
CA ASP A 71 -12.82 3.63 -8.96
C ASP A 71 -11.30 3.79 -8.89
N VAL A 72 -10.63 2.75 -8.42
CA VAL A 72 -9.17 2.79 -8.20
C VAL A 72 -8.41 2.85 -9.52
N VAL A 73 -8.87 2.15 -10.55
CA VAL A 73 -8.22 2.12 -11.86
C VAL A 73 -8.35 3.48 -12.52
N ASP A 74 -9.55 4.07 -12.55
CA ASP A 74 -9.78 5.37 -13.17
C ASP A 74 -8.93 6.46 -12.51
N VAL A 75 -8.96 6.54 -11.18
CA VAL A 75 -8.25 7.58 -10.44
C VAL A 75 -6.73 7.41 -10.55
N THR A 76 -6.21 6.20 -10.37
CA THR A 76 -4.76 5.96 -10.43
C THR A 76 -4.20 6.11 -11.85
N SER A 77 -4.96 5.70 -12.86
CA SER A 77 -4.61 5.92 -14.27
C SER A 77 -4.59 7.41 -14.61
N ALA A 78 -5.57 8.18 -14.11
CA ALA A 78 -5.57 9.63 -14.27
C ALA A 78 -4.35 10.28 -13.60
N TYR A 79 -3.95 9.84 -12.41
CA TYR A 79 -2.73 10.31 -11.76
C TYR A 79 -1.47 10.02 -12.57
N ALA A 80 -1.32 8.77 -13.05
CA ALA A 80 -0.19 8.38 -13.88
C ALA A 80 -0.13 9.17 -15.18
N PHE A 81 -1.27 9.32 -15.87
CA PHE A 81 -1.38 10.09 -17.11
C PHE A 81 -0.99 11.57 -16.93
N ASN A 82 -1.34 12.17 -15.78
CA ASN A 82 -1.01 13.56 -15.46
C ASN A 82 0.37 13.74 -14.79
N GLY A 83 1.24 12.73 -14.86
CA GLY A 83 2.65 12.87 -14.49
C GLY A 83 2.96 12.64 -13.00
N ALA A 84 2.12 11.93 -12.26
CA ALA A 84 2.52 11.44 -10.93
C ALA A 84 3.79 10.58 -11.04
N ALA A 85 4.78 10.85 -10.19
CA ALA A 85 6.02 10.09 -10.16
C ALA A 85 5.82 8.68 -9.60
N ALA A 86 4.86 8.53 -8.69
CA ALA A 86 4.45 7.25 -8.12
C ALA A 86 3.01 7.32 -7.60
N LEU A 87 2.43 6.16 -7.33
CA LEU A 87 1.13 6.02 -6.68
C LEU A 87 1.31 5.58 -5.22
N SER A 88 0.37 5.95 -4.37
CA SER A 88 0.19 5.44 -3.01
C SER A 88 -1.22 4.91 -2.89
N VAL A 89 -1.39 3.62 -2.59
CA VAL A 89 -2.71 2.99 -2.48
C VAL A 89 -2.92 2.51 -1.05
N LEU A 90 -3.98 3.00 -0.41
CA LEU A 90 -4.38 2.55 0.93
C LEU A 90 -4.89 1.11 0.84
N THR A 91 -4.36 0.22 1.68
CA THR A 91 -4.82 -1.17 1.77
C THR A 91 -5.50 -1.51 3.11
N ASP A 92 -5.53 -0.55 4.04
CA ASP A 92 -6.25 -0.70 5.30
C ASP A 92 -7.76 -0.53 5.11
N SER A 93 -8.52 -1.59 5.38
CA SER A 93 -9.96 -1.64 5.15
C SER A 93 -10.75 -0.99 6.28
N HIS A 94 -10.38 -1.27 7.53
CA HIS A 94 -11.15 -0.86 8.71
C HIS A 94 -11.20 0.66 8.89
N PHE A 95 -10.04 1.32 8.82
CA PHE A 95 -9.92 2.76 9.11
C PHE A 95 -9.91 3.61 7.85
N PHE A 96 -9.39 3.08 6.73
CA PHE A 96 -9.17 3.84 5.49
C PHE A 96 -9.99 3.37 4.28
N GLY A 97 -10.76 2.28 4.42
CA GLY A 97 -11.66 1.79 3.37
C GLY A 97 -10.96 1.42 2.07
N GLY A 98 -9.68 1.06 2.17
CA GLY A 98 -8.92 0.45 1.09
C GLY A 98 -9.00 -1.08 1.16
N SER A 99 -8.37 -1.75 0.20
CA SER A 99 -8.28 -3.19 0.19
C SER A 99 -7.03 -3.68 -0.54
N LYS A 100 -6.76 -4.98 -0.49
CA LYS A 100 -5.65 -5.59 -1.24
C LYS A 100 -5.94 -5.55 -2.74
N GLU A 101 -7.19 -5.78 -3.09
CA GLU A 101 -7.71 -5.76 -4.46
C GLU A 101 -7.56 -4.36 -5.08
N ASP A 102 -7.65 -3.29 -4.29
CA ASP A 102 -7.38 -1.93 -4.79
C ASP A 102 -5.94 -1.79 -5.29
N LEU A 103 -4.95 -2.31 -4.55
CA LEU A 103 -3.55 -2.23 -4.95
C LEU A 103 -3.28 -3.12 -6.18
N GLU A 104 -3.85 -4.31 -6.20
CA GLU A 104 -3.77 -5.23 -7.34
C GLU A 104 -4.39 -4.62 -8.60
N ALA A 105 -5.56 -3.99 -8.48
CA ALA A 105 -6.23 -3.31 -9.59
C ALA A 105 -5.44 -2.06 -10.05
N ALA A 106 -4.85 -1.29 -9.13
CA ALA A 106 -3.99 -0.16 -9.48
C ALA A 106 -2.73 -0.58 -10.27
N ARG A 107 -2.35 -1.87 -10.26
CA ARG A 107 -1.18 -2.39 -10.96
C ARG A 107 -1.33 -2.47 -12.49
N VAL A 108 -2.44 -2.01 -13.05
CA VAL A 108 -2.53 -1.66 -14.48
C VAL A 108 -1.55 -0.54 -14.87
N ASN A 109 -1.07 0.23 -13.89
CA ASN A 109 -0.14 1.34 -14.09
C ASN A 109 1.33 0.88 -14.08
N ASN A 110 2.10 1.43 -15.03
CA ASN A 110 3.53 1.16 -15.21
C ASN A 110 4.45 2.13 -14.43
N ILE A 111 3.97 2.68 -13.31
CA ILE A 111 4.78 3.50 -12.39
C ILE A 111 4.89 2.82 -11.01
N ALA A 112 5.80 3.29 -10.16
CA ALA A 112 5.99 2.74 -8.83
C ALA A 112 4.71 2.89 -7.99
N ILE A 113 4.34 1.84 -7.24
CA ILE A 113 3.21 1.89 -6.30
C ILE A 113 3.69 1.55 -4.89
N LEU A 114 3.43 2.47 -3.97
CA LEU A 114 3.56 2.32 -2.54
C LEU A 114 2.32 1.63 -1.98
N ARG A 115 2.51 0.53 -1.25
CA ARG A 115 1.49 0.01 -0.32
C ARG A 115 1.43 0.94 0.89
N LYS A 116 0.34 1.68 1.02
CA LYS A 116 0.08 2.56 2.16
C LYS A 116 -0.72 1.80 3.20
N ASP A 117 -0.02 1.28 4.20
CA ASP A 117 -0.59 0.49 5.29
C ASP A 117 0.26 0.67 6.56
N PHE A 118 -0.18 0.07 7.66
CA PHE A 118 0.55 0.01 8.92
C PHE A 118 1.32 -1.32 8.95
N ILE A 119 2.59 -1.27 8.58
CA ILE A 119 3.48 -2.43 8.55
C ILE A 119 4.08 -2.63 9.94
N VAL A 120 3.83 -3.79 10.56
CA VAL A 120 4.30 -4.19 11.90
C VAL A 120 4.72 -5.67 11.98
N ASP A 121 4.82 -6.34 10.84
CA ASP A 121 5.21 -7.74 10.72
C ASP A 121 5.78 -8.04 9.32
N GLU A 122 6.84 -8.85 9.25
CA GLU A 122 7.52 -9.25 8.00
C GLU A 122 6.59 -9.94 7.00
N TYR A 123 5.55 -10.63 7.47
CA TYR A 123 4.54 -11.23 6.60
C TYR A 123 3.93 -10.20 5.64
N GLN A 124 3.74 -8.96 6.10
CA GLN A 124 3.16 -7.90 5.28
C GLN A 124 4.11 -7.45 4.15
N LEU A 125 5.41 -7.70 4.26
CA LEU A 125 6.39 -7.38 3.21
C LEU A 125 6.20 -8.34 2.02
N VAL A 126 6.13 -9.64 2.31
CA VAL A 126 5.84 -10.67 1.31
C VAL A 126 4.46 -10.45 0.70
N GLU A 127 3.48 -10.11 1.54
CA GLU A 127 2.13 -9.79 1.09
C GLU A 127 2.07 -8.54 0.20
N ALA A 128 2.82 -7.49 0.52
CA ALA A 128 2.90 -6.30 -0.33
C ALA A 128 3.49 -6.66 -1.71
N LYS A 129 4.54 -7.48 -1.72
CA LYS A 129 5.17 -7.96 -2.94
C LYS A 129 4.22 -8.82 -3.77
N SER A 130 3.42 -9.68 -3.14
CA SER A 130 2.46 -10.55 -3.83
C SER A 130 1.28 -9.80 -4.45
N MET A 131 0.94 -8.61 -3.93
CA MET A 131 -0.03 -7.69 -4.56
C MET A 131 0.59 -6.89 -5.71
N GLY A 132 1.93 -6.91 -5.82
CA GLY A 132 2.68 -6.16 -6.82
C GLY A 132 3.13 -4.78 -6.35
N ALA A 133 3.13 -4.46 -5.05
CA ALA A 133 3.73 -3.22 -4.56
C ALA A 133 5.23 -3.14 -4.89
N ASP A 134 5.73 -1.92 -5.07
CA ASP A 134 7.16 -1.64 -5.27
C ASP A 134 7.85 -1.15 -4.00
N VAL A 135 7.05 -0.59 -3.09
CA VAL A 135 7.50 0.09 -1.87
C VAL A 135 6.47 -0.16 -0.78
N ILE A 136 6.94 -0.20 0.47
CA ILE A 136 6.09 -0.23 1.67
C ILE A 136 6.33 1.02 2.52
N LEU A 137 5.33 1.37 3.33
CA LEU A 137 5.47 2.41 4.36
C LEU A 137 5.93 1.79 5.67
N LEU A 138 7.03 2.30 6.23
CA LEU A 138 7.40 2.07 7.63
C LEU A 138 7.13 3.34 8.43
N ILE A 139 6.44 3.22 9.55
CA ILE A 139 6.10 4.35 10.42
C ILE A 139 6.90 4.19 11.70
N ALA A 140 7.86 5.09 11.94
CA ALA A 140 8.74 5.01 13.11
C ALA A 140 7.99 5.01 14.46
N ALA A 141 6.81 5.65 14.53
CA ALA A 141 5.97 5.62 15.72
C ALA A 141 5.28 4.26 15.99
N CYS A 142 5.30 3.35 15.00
CA CYS A 142 4.71 2.01 15.10
C CYS A 142 5.73 0.91 15.35
N LEU A 143 7.02 1.22 15.25
CA LEU A 143 8.10 0.25 15.19
C LEU A 143 9.18 0.61 16.21
N THR A 144 9.71 -0.39 16.88
CA THR A 144 10.95 -0.28 17.65
C THR A 144 12.16 -0.30 16.71
N PRO A 145 13.35 0.16 17.14
CA PRO A 145 14.55 0.09 16.32
C PRO A 145 14.95 -1.33 15.86
N ALA A 146 14.48 -2.37 16.56
CA ALA A 146 14.72 -3.77 16.19
C ALA A 146 13.72 -4.29 15.13
N GLU A 147 12.63 -3.56 14.87
CA GLU A 147 11.59 -3.90 13.88
C GLU A 147 11.75 -3.13 12.56
N VAL A 148 12.83 -2.34 12.39
CA VAL A 148 13.19 -1.58 11.17
C VAL A 148 14.39 -2.24 10.50
#